data_AF-A0A511X0T7-F1
#
_entry.id   AF-A0A511X0T7-F1
#
_cell.length_a   1.000
_cell.length_b   1.000
_cell.length_c   1.000
_cell.angle_alpha   90.00
_cell.angle_beta   90.00
_cell.angle_gamma   90.00
#
_symmetry.space_group_name_H-M   'P 1'
#
loop_
_entity.id
_entity.type
_entity.pdbx_description
1 polymer ?
#
loop_
_entity_poly.entity_id
_entity_poly.type
_entity_poly.pdbx_seq_one_letter_code
_entity_poly.pdbx_strand_id
1 'polypeptide(L)' 'MGTKLAPKGKSCRIVTTKKIEDDIAVACLDHKEGFIYFNLSDLSKQTEHIQAYVTPLIEQIKAGDYETPLVDMNDEEVCC' A
#
# COMPACT_ATOMS: atom_id res chain seq x y z
N MET A 1 -1.96 -7.96 -16.39
CA MET A 1 -0.69 -7.98 -15.61
C MET A 1 -1.08 -8.10 -14.14
N GLY A 2 -0.69 -9.17 -13.45
CA GLY A 2 -1.01 -9.30 -12.02
C GLY A 2 -0.28 -8.21 -11.23
N THR A 3 -0.99 -7.49 -10.35
CA THR A 3 -0.36 -6.55 -9.40
C THR A 3 0.66 -7.32 -8.58
N LYS A 4 1.94 -6.93 -8.68
CA LYS A 4 3.01 -7.55 -7.90
C LYS A 4 2.80 -7.15 -6.45
N LEU A 5 2.18 -8.05 -5.68
CA LEU A 5 1.95 -7.80 -4.26
C LEU A 5 3.30 -7.61 -3.55
N ALA A 6 3.35 -6.64 -2.64
CA ALA A 6 4.53 -6.40 -1.80
C ALA A 6 4.97 -7.69 -1.08
N PRO A 7 6.26 -7.87 -0.74
CA PRO A 7 6.71 -9.03 0.02
C PRO A 7 5.97 -9.13 1.36
N LYS A 8 5.69 -10.35 1.83
CA LYS A 8 5.08 -10.55 3.15
C LYS A 8 6.06 -10.12 4.24
N GLY A 9 5.63 -9.24 5.14
CA GLY A 9 6.32 -8.97 6.39
C GLY A 9 6.04 -10.04 7.43
N LYS A 10 6.60 -9.88 8.63
CA LYS A 10 6.41 -10.81 9.74
C LYS A 10 4.97 -10.81 10.29
N SER A 11 4.34 -9.64 10.35
CA SER A 11 2.98 -9.45 10.90
C SER A 11 2.07 -8.61 10.01
N CYS A 12 2.59 -8.05 8.92
CA CYS A 12 1.85 -7.14 8.06
C CYS A 12 2.29 -7.28 6.59
N ARG A 13 1.48 -6.73 5.69
CA ARG A 13 1.77 -6.68 4.25
C ARG A 13 1.14 -5.44 3.62
N ILE A 14 1.90 -4.70 2.82
CA ILE A 14 1.32 -3.67 1.95
C ILE A 14 0.42 -4.37 0.93
N VAL A 15 -0.84 -3.94 0.89
CA VAL A 15 -1.85 -4.46 -0.04
C VAL A 15 -1.87 -3.59 -1.30
N THR A 16 -1.76 -2.28 -1.12
CA THR A 16 -1.70 -1.31 -2.20
C THR A 16 -1.07 -0.01 -1.74
N THR A 17 -0.52 0.74 -2.68
CA THR A 17 -0.17 2.14 -2.51
C THR A 17 -0.89 2.98 -3.55
N LYS A 18 -1.07 4.27 -3.28
CA LYS A 18 -1.65 5.21 -4.24
C LYS A 18 -0.96 6.55 -4.15
N LYS A 19 -0.48 7.07 -5.28
CA LYS A 19 0.01 8.44 -5.33
C LYS A 19 -1.17 9.41 -5.23
N ILE A 20 -1.09 10.34 -4.28
CA ILE A 20 -2.09 11.37 -4.01
C ILE A 20 -1.39 12.72 -3.96
N GLU A 21 -1.65 13.60 -4.94
CA GLU A 21 -1.01 14.92 -5.05
C GLU A 21 0.53 14.86 -4.82
N ASP A 22 0.98 15.27 -3.63
CA ASP A 22 2.38 15.37 -3.22
C ASP A 22 2.87 14.23 -2.30
N ASP A 23 2.06 13.19 -2.07
CA ASP A 23 2.41 12.06 -1.20
C ASP A 23 1.92 10.70 -1.75
N ILE A 24 2.14 9.64 -0.98
CA ILE A 24 1.76 8.27 -1.30
C ILE A 24 0.96 7.70 -0.13
N ALA A 25 -0.33 7.45 -0.35
CA ALA A 25 -1.17 6.71 0.57
C ALA A 25 -0.77 5.23 0.55
N VAL A 26 -0.66 4.62 1.73
CA VAL A 26 -0.30 3.22 1.93
C VAL A 26 -1.44 2.51 2.65
N ALA A 27 -1.91 1.42 2.06
CA ALA A 27 -2.82 0.48 2.72
C ALA A 27 -2.03 -0.77 3.11
N CYS A 28 -1.94 -1.03 4.41
CA CYS A 28 -1.24 -2.17 4.98
C CYS A 28 -2.23 -3.06 5.73
N LEU A 29 -2.18 -4.36 5.50
CA LEU A 29 -2.93 -5.33 6.30
C LEU A 29 -2.03 -5.85 7.41
N ASP A 30 -2.37 -5.56 8.65
CA ASP A 30 -1.72 -6.05 9.86
C ASP A 30 -2.55 -7.16 10.53
N HIS A 31 -1.88 -8.17 11.08
CA HIS A 31 -2.52 -9.32 11.71
C HIS A 31 -3.29 -8.99 12.99
N LYS A 32 -2.95 -7.90 13.68
CA LYS A 32 -3.58 -7.50 14.94
C LYS A 32 -4.59 -6.37 14.72
N GLU A 33 -4.21 -5.37 13.94
CA GLU A 33 -5.01 -4.14 13.78
C GLU A 33 -5.91 -4.17 12.53
N GLY A 34 -5.77 -5.17 11.67
CA GLY A 34 -6.51 -5.23 10.41
C GLY A 34 -5.94 -4.24 9.39
N PHE A 35 -6.80 -3.53 8.66
CA PHE A 35 -6.34 -2.55 7.69
C PHE A 35 -5.88 -1.27 8.37
N ILE A 36 -4.64 -0.88 8.10
CA ILE A 36 -4.02 0.37 8.51
C ILE A 36 -3.80 1.22 7.27
N TYR A 37 -4.26 2.47 7.33
CA TYR A 37 -4.12 3.45 6.26
C TYR A 37 -3.30 4.62 6.76
N PHE A 38 -2.27 5.00 6.03
CA PHE A 38 -1.42 6.13 6.38
C PHE A 38 -0.73 6.68 5.15
N ASN A 39 -0.31 7.94 5.24
CA ASN A 39 0.54 8.58 4.24
C ASN A 39 2.00 8.18 4.47
N LEU A 40 2.78 7.98 3.41
CA LEU A 40 4.17 7.57 3.53
C LEU A 40 5.01 8.58 4.33
N SER A 41 4.68 9.88 4.25
CA SER A 41 5.31 10.92 5.09
C SER A 41 5.09 10.71 6.59
N ASP A 42 3.99 10.05 6.96
CA ASP A 42 3.58 9.78 8.34
C ASP A 42 4.09 8.41 8.85
N LEU A 43 4.98 7.74 8.11
CA LEU A 43 5.54 6.45 8.52
C LEU A 43 6.16 6.48 9.92
N SER A 44 6.83 7.57 10.29
CA SER A 44 7.44 7.74 11.61
C SER A 44 6.45 7.76 12.77
N LYS A 45 5.14 7.95 12.49
CA LYS A 45 4.05 7.92 13.49
C LYS A 45 3.44 6.52 13.65
N GLN A 46 3.81 5.56 12.80
CA GLN A 46 3.30 4.18 12.87
C GLN A 46 4.02 3.37 13.95
N THR A 47 3.53 2.17 14.25
CA THR A 47 4.21 1.27 15.19
C THR A 47 5.57 0.80 14.64
N GLU A 48 6.48 0.42 15.54
CA GLU A 48 7.84 0.00 15.17
C GLU A 48 7.87 -1.14 14.14
N HIS A 49 6.92 -2.09 14.23
CA HIS A 49 6.90 -3.22 13.30
C HIS A 49 6.43 -2.82 11.90
N ILE A 50 5.52 -1.84 11.77
CA ILE A 50 5.13 -1.27 10.48
C ILE A 50 6.29 -0.45 9.92
N GLN A 51 6.93 0.38 10.75
CA GLN A 51 8.12 1.13 10.34
C GLN A 51 9.23 0.23 9.81
N ALA A 52 9.59 -0.82 10.54
CA ALA A 52 10.63 -1.77 10.16
C ALA A 52 10.30 -2.53 8.87
N TYR A 53 9.02 -2.83 8.63
CA TYR A 53 8.57 -3.50 7.41
C TYR A 53 8.58 -2.58 6.19
N VAL A 54 8.09 -1.34 6.33
CA VAL A 54 7.90 -0.42 5.19
C VAL A 54 9.19 0.30 4.80
N THR A 55 10.06 0.63 5.76
CA THR A 55 11.33 1.33 5.50
C THR A 55 12.17 0.74 4.35
N PRO A 56 12.45 -0.57 4.29
CA PRO A 56 13.21 -1.15 3.18
C PRO A 56 12.48 -1.14 1.83
N LEU A 57 11.18 -0.85 1.83
CA LEU A 57 10.33 -0.84 0.63
C LEU A 57 10.08 0.57 0.08
N ILE A 58 10.54 1.63 0.76
CA ILE A 58 10.25 3.03 0.41
C ILE A 58 10.55 3.34 -1.07
N GLU A 59 11.70 2.91 -1.59
CA GLU A 59 12.08 3.22 -2.96
C GLU A 59 11.20 2.49 -3.99
N GLN A 60 10.76 1.26 -3.69
CA GLN A 60 9.80 0.52 -4.52
C GLN A 60 8.41 1.16 -4.46
N ILE A 61 7.99 1.64 -3.29
CA ILE A 61 6.74 2.38 -3.11
C ILE A 61 6.75 3.65 -3.96
N LYS A 62 7.84 4.44 -3.90
CA LYS A 62 8.00 5.66 -4.72
C LYS A 62 8.06 5.39 -6.21
N ALA A 63 8.59 4.24 -6.61
CA ALA A 63 8.61 3.79 -8.00
C ALA A 63 7.23 3.34 -8.52
N GLY A 64 6.25 3.16 -7.63
CA GLY A 64 4.90 2.70 -7.97
C GLY A 64 4.77 1.17 -8.10
N ASP A 65 5.75 0.40 -7.62
CA ASP A 65 5.78 -1.07 -7.76
C ASP A 65 4.56 -1.76 -7.12
N TYR A 66 3.92 -1.11 -6.15
CA TYR A 66 2.75 -1.59 -5.43
C TYR A 66 1.52 -0.72 -5.66
N GLU A 67 1.56 0.19 -6.64
CA GLU A 67 0.43 1.04 -6.94
C GLU A 67 -0.69 0.24 -7.63
N THR A 68 -1.90 0.31 -7.09
CA THR A 68 -3.05 -0.28 -7.77
C THR A 68 -3.48 0.68 -8.89
N PRO A 69 -3.62 0.18 -10.13
CA PRO A 69 -4.14 0.99 -11.22
C PRO A 69 -5.55 1.46 -10.89
N LEU A 70 -5.86 2.70 -11.24
CA LEU A 70 -7.24 3.16 -11.23
C LEU A 70 -7.98 2.42 -12.34
N VAL A 71 -9.15 1.92 -11.98
CA VAL A 71 -10.08 1.31 -12.92
C VAL A 71 -11.18 2.34 -13.13
N ASP A 72 -11.45 2.68 -14.39
CA ASP A 72 -12.58 3.53 -14.73
C ASP A 72 -13.87 2.70 -14.56
N MET A 73 -14.79 3.18 -13.73
CA MET A 73 -16.07 2.49 -13.51
C MET A 73 -16.89 2.38 -14.81
N ASN A 74 -16.66 3.24 -15.79
CA ASN A 74 -17.33 3.16 -17.09
C ASN A 74 -16.79 2.02 -17.98
N ASP A 75 -15.57 1.55 -17.70
CA ASP A 75 -14.95 0.42 -18.42
C ASP A 75 -15.29 -0.93 -17.76
N GLU A 76 -15.91 -0.92 -16.57
CA GLU A 76 -16.34 -2.13 -15.87
C GLU A 76 -17.70 -2.61 -16.43
N GLU A 77 -17.75 -3.88 -16.83
CA GLU A 77 -19.01 -4.50 -17.24
C GLU A 77 -19.96 -4.60 -16.04
N VAL A 78 -21.16 -4.03 -16.15
CA VAL A 78 -22.20 -4.21 -15.15
C VAL A 78 -22.59 -5.69 -15.13
N CYS A 79 -22.16 -6.40 -14.09
CA CYS A 79 -22.48 -7.80 -13.90
C CYS A 79 -24.00 -7.93 -13.65
N CYS A 80 -24.73 -8.44 -14.64
CA CYS A 80 -26.17 -8.72 -14.61
C CYS A 80 -26.46 -10.20 -14.34
#